data_AF-A0A6P8RQW4-F1
#
_entry.id   AF-A0A6P8RQW4-F1
#
_cell.length_a   1.000
_cell.length_b   1.000
_cell.length_c   1.000
_cell.angle_alpha   90.00
_cell.angle_beta   90.00
_cell.angle_gamma   90.00
#
_symmetry.space_group_name_H-M   'P 1'
#
loop_
_entity.id
_entity.type
_entity.pdbx_description
1 polymer ?
#
loop_
_entity_poly.entity_id
_entity_poly.type
_entity_poly.pdbx_seq_one_letter_code
_entity_poly.pdbx_strand_id
1 'polypeptide(L)'
;MDSCKTNKPPPSMAHRKQQPPVFFVWNHILYLYPEGLLSSSGGKDSCYNMMQCVAIGHQIVALANLRPAESRGNIDELDSYMYQTVGYQAIHLYAEAMALPLYCGTIRGTSVETGKMYTECEGDEVEDLYQLLKLIKEKEFVEGVSVGAILSDYQRVRVENVCKRLNLQPLTYLWRQNQEILLKEMISSKIDAIIIKVAAFGLDPEKHLGKTLSEMESCLIELSRKYGVHVCGEGGEYETFTLDCPLFQKRIVVDTSEIITHSADAFAPVAYLRLLQLHLEEKPSIRSSNMLITQSCPCIRTTHTTEDDTPCSQEKGQEGEDAQPIIWKSSRTEFLPTCKSLESSGLSPSGYCWISGISVQLNSSKGDSVQDSIQQAFISLQGRLEAQGLVLKDIVLVHLYIRKMTDFTAINSVYGMQFDICHPARVCVESSLPADILFRMDCLIHQRPVVTADAIHSEREIMHVQSISHWAPANIGPYSQAIKVEGELIFCAGQIALVPCTMQLVTGGILAEAEVSLNHVKNVLEAMNHGTTLHHVLIASCYVTHYSHIHVANSIWQRKLKEQREMQRNPVVYQI
;
A
#
# COMPACT_ATOMS: atom_id res chain seq x y z
N MET A 1 16.70 25.39 69.34
CA MET A 1 16.62 23.92 69.19
C MET A 1 15.55 23.66 68.15
N ASP A 2 15.85 23.92 66.88
CA ASP A 2 16.42 22.96 65.93
C ASP A 2 15.31 22.32 65.08
N SER A 3 15.13 22.80 63.86
CA SER A 3 15.59 22.06 62.67
C SER A 3 14.88 22.57 61.42
N CYS A 4 15.72 23.02 60.51
CA CYS A 4 15.40 23.37 59.13
C CYS A 4 14.96 22.10 58.38
N LYS A 5 13.76 22.08 57.79
CA LYS A 5 13.40 21.12 56.73
C LYS A 5 12.73 21.85 55.58
N THR A 6 13.49 21.93 54.50
CA THR A 6 13.13 22.37 53.16
C THR A 6 12.06 21.46 52.55
N ASN A 7 10.86 21.99 52.28
CA ASN A 7 9.89 21.33 51.41
C ASN A 7 10.19 21.72 49.96
N LYS A 8 10.81 20.81 49.21
CA LYS A 8 10.81 20.83 47.75
C LYS A 8 9.39 20.53 47.25
N PRO A 9 8.85 21.26 46.26
CA PRO A 9 7.62 20.85 45.59
C PRO A 9 7.88 19.58 44.74
N PRO A 10 6.87 18.72 44.53
CA PRO A 10 7.01 17.51 43.72
C PRO A 10 7.32 17.87 42.26
N PRO A 11 8.04 17.02 41.51
CA PRO A 11 8.33 17.27 40.12
C PRO A 11 7.01 17.32 39.33
N SER A 12 6.82 18.41 38.60
CA SER A 12 5.69 18.62 37.71
C SER A 12 5.59 17.45 36.74
N MET A 13 4.37 16.91 36.61
CA MET A 13 4.01 16.03 35.50
C MET A 13 4.45 16.69 34.20
N ALA A 14 5.50 16.14 33.59
CA ALA A 14 5.89 16.50 32.25
C ALA A 14 4.69 16.25 31.34
N HIS A 15 4.11 17.33 30.81
CA HIS A 15 3.16 17.28 29.72
C HIS A 15 3.81 16.48 28.57
N ARG A 16 3.45 15.20 28.46
CA ARG A 16 3.56 14.45 27.22
C ARG A 16 2.78 15.27 26.20
N LYS A 17 3.51 15.97 25.31
CA LYS A 17 2.95 16.60 24.12
C LYS A 17 2.16 15.51 23.40
N GLN A 18 0.83 15.60 23.45
CA GLN A 18 -0.05 14.84 22.57
C GLN A 18 0.32 15.24 21.15
N GLN A 19 0.97 14.33 20.43
CA GLN A 19 0.97 14.35 18.97
C GLN A 19 -0.50 14.25 18.52
N PRO A 20 -0.90 14.96 17.45
CA PRO A 20 -2.27 14.88 16.97
C PRO A 20 -2.61 13.44 16.59
N PRO A 21 -3.81 12.94 16.91
CA PRO A 21 -4.20 11.58 16.59
C PRO A 21 -4.45 11.48 15.09
N VAL A 22 -3.69 10.62 14.41
CA VAL A 22 -4.01 10.19 13.05
C VAL A 22 -4.25 8.69 13.13
N PHE A 23 -5.35 8.27 13.75
CA PHE A 23 -5.68 6.85 13.88
C PHE A 23 -7.16 6.64 13.53
N PHE A 24 -7.39 5.99 12.39
CA PHE A 24 -8.70 5.53 11.96
C PHE A 24 -8.74 4.01 12.15
N VAL A 25 -9.56 3.54 13.08
CA VAL A 25 -10.02 2.15 13.09
C VAL A 25 -11.41 2.18 12.49
N TRP A 26 -11.56 1.65 11.28
CA TRP A 26 -12.84 1.55 10.59
C TRP A 26 -13.63 0.38 11.17
N ASN A 27 -14.90 0.58 11.50
CA ASN A 27 -15.67 -0.47 12.16
C ASN A 27 -16.53 -1.26 11.17
N HIS A 28 -16.90 -0.70 10.03
CA HIS A 28 -17.79 -1.35 9.06
C HIS A 28 -17.21 -1.40 7.64
N ILE A 29 -17.09 -2.60 7.08
CA ILE A 29 -16.49 -2.82 5.75
C ILE A 29 -17.38 -3.65 4.86
N LEU A 30 -17.47 -3.17 3.62
CA LEU A 30 -17.98 -3.90 2.50
C LEU A 30 -16.91 -4.84 1.98
N TYR A 31 -17.27 -6.10 1.80
CA TYR A 31 -16.42 -7.01 1.07
C TYR A 31 -16.81 -7.02 -0.40
N LEU A 32 -15.88 -6.65 -1.27
CA LEU A 32 -16.05 -6.85 -2.70
C LEU A 32 -15.43 -8.18 -3.10
N TYR A 33 -16.13 -8.88 -3.98
CA TYR A 33 -15.59 -9.74 -5.00
C TYR A 33 -15.44 -8.89 -6.27
N PRO A 34 -14.44 -7.99 -6.38
CA PRO A 34 -14.01 -7.60 -7.71
C PRO A 34 -13.18 -8.80 -8.14
N GLU A 35 -13.82 -9.72 -8.83
CA GLU A 35 -13.12 -10.76 -9.56
C GLU A 35 -11.97 -10.11 -10.38
N GLY A 36 -10.82 -10.79 -10.71
CA GLY A 36 -10.11 -11.05 -12.03
C GLY A 36 -8.66 -10.60 -12.38
N LEU A 37 -7.96 -11.48 -13.11
CA LEU A 37 -6.51 -11.45 -13.40
C LEU A 37 -5.62 -11.06 -12.19
N LEU A 38 -6.11 -11.26 -10.96
CA LEU A 38 -6.00 -12.57 -10.35
C LEU A 38 -7.02 -12.98 -9.29
N SER A 39 -7.40 -14.28 -9.30
CA SER A 39 -8.01 -15.10 -8.24
C SER A 39 -8.72 -14.28 -7.16
N SER A 40 -9.94 -13.83 -7.43
CA SER A 40 -10.70 -13.02 -6.48
C SER A 40 -12.21 -13.08 -6.70
N SER A 41 -12.76 -14.25 -7.01
CA SER A 41 -14.20 -14.53 -6.87
C SER A 41 -14.42 -15.79 -6.04
N GLY A 42 -14.96 -15.64 -4.82
CA GLY A 42 -15.07 -16.73 -3.85
C GLY A 42 -13.76 -17.44 -3.45
N GLY A 43 -12.64 -17.14 -4.12
CA GLY A 43 -11.41 -17.90 -4.02
C GLY A 43 -10.69 -17.70 -2.69
N LYS A 44 -9.59 -18.42 -2.57
CA LYS A 44 -8.72 -18.44 -1.39
C LYS A 44 -8.33 -17.03 -0.93
N ASP A 45 -8.01 -16.12 -1.86
CA ASP A 45 -7.48 -14.78 -1.55
C ASP A 45 -8.58 -13.89 -0.99
N SER A 46 -9.79 -14.04 -1.53
CA SER A 46 -10.95 -13.31 -1.05
C SER A 46 -11.29 -13.67 0.40
N CYS A 47 -11.44 -14.96 0.67
CA CYS A 47 -11.73 -15.47 2.00
C CYS A 47 -10.62 -15.16 3.00
N TYR A 48 -9.35 -15.27 2.57
CA TYR A 48 -8.23 -14.97 3.45
C TYR A 48 -8.12 -13.46 3.75
N ASN A 49 -8.34 -12.58 2.77
CA ASN A 49 -8.35 -11.13 3.02
C ASN A 49 -9.51 -10.71 3.94
N MET A 50 -10.68 -11.35 3.84
CA MET A 50 -11.75 -11.18 4.82
C MET A 50 -11.31 -11.59 6.23
N MET A 51 -10.60 -12.72 6.37
CA MET A 51 -10.07 -13.15 7.66
C MET A 51 -9.06 -12.13 8.22
N GLN A 52 -8.21 -11.54 7.38
CA GLN A 52 -7.31 -10.46 7.79
C GLN A 52 -8.07 -9.22 8.27
N CYS A 53 -9.16 -8.85 7.58
CA CYS A 53 -10.00 -7.73 8.01
C CYS A 53 -10.56 -7.98 9.41
N VAL A 54 -11.15 -9.16 9.64
CA VAL A 54 -11.71 -9.55 10.95
C VAL A 54 -10.63 -9.60 12.03
N ALA A 55 -9.42 -10.09 11.70
CA ALA A 55 -8.28 -10.14 12.63
C ALA A 55 -7.87 -8.75 13.16
N ILE A 56 -8.02 -7.73 12.31
CA ILE A 56 -7.67 -6.32 12.62
C ILE A 56 -8.83 -5.59 13.30
N GLY A 57 -9.97 -6.26 13.49
CA GLY A 57 -11.13 -5.74 14.23
C GLY A 57 -12.23 -5.16 13.35
N HIS A 58 -12.16 -5.35 12.04
CA HIS A 58 -13.21 -4.91 11.12
C HIS A 58 -14.42 -5.84 11.16
N GLN A 59 -15.62 -5.26 11.03
CA GLN A 59 -16.85 -6.02 10.81
C GLN A 59 -17.18 -6.07 9.31
N ILE A 60 -17.38 -7.28 8.79
CA ILE A 60 -17.90 -7.49 7.44
C ILE A 60 -19.42 -7.30 7.51
N VAL A 61 -19.97 -6.37 6.72
CA VAL A 61 -21.41 -6.06 6.74
C VAL A 61 -22.16 -6.55 5.51
N ALA A 62 -21.47 -6.69 4.38
CA ALA A 62 -22.08 -7.15 3.14
C ALA A 62 -21.02 -7.76 2.22
N LEU A 63 -21.49 -8.62 1.32
CA LEU A 63 -20.74 -9.19 0.22
C LEU A 63 -21.21 -8.55 -1.08
N ALA A 64 -20.32 -8.37 -2.05
CA ALA A 64 -20.65 -7.73 -3.31
C ALA A 64 -19.96 -8.43 -4.48
N ASN A 65 -20.69 -8.76 -5.54
CA ASN A 65 -20.13 -9.47 -6.69
C ASN A 65 -20.53 -8.83 -8.02
N LEU A 66 -19.60 -8.76 -8.97
CA LEU A 66 -19.92 -8.49 -10.37
C LEU A 66 -19.96 -9.80 -11.14
N ARG A 67 -21.04 -10.04 -11.89
CA ARG A 67 -21.23 -11.28 -12.66
C ARG A 67 -21.43 -11.00 -14.16
N PRO A 68 -21.11 -11.95 -15.05
CA PRO A 68 -21.45 -11.87 -16.46
C PRO A 68 -22.95 -11.62 -16.70
N ALA A 69 -23.29 -10.99 -17.82
CA ALA A 69 -24.68 -10.78 -18.22
C ALA A 69 -25.33 -12.09 -18.69
N GLU A 70 -26.54 -12.39 -18.19
CA GLU A 70 -27.33 -13.60 -18.53
C GLU A 70 -27.63 -13.71 -20.04
N SER A 71 -27.60 -12.59 -20.77
CA SER A 71 -27.89 -12.51 -22.21
C SER A 71 -26.74 -12.99 -23.13
N ARG A 72 -25.55 -13.30 -22.60
CA ARG A 72 -24.39 -13.74 -23.39
C ARG A 72 -24.29 -15.26 -23.61
N GLY A 73 -25.31 -16.03 -23.24
CA GLY A 73 -25.34 -17.50 -23.36
C GLY A 73 -24.52 -18.20 -22.27
N ASN A 74 -24.39 -19.54 -22.34
CA ASN A 74 -23.62 -20.39 -21.40
C ASN A 74 -22.08 -20.16 -21.48
N ILE A 75 -21.63 -18.92 -21.63
CA ILE A 75 -20.23 -18.54 -21.63
C ILE A 75 -19.89 -18.13 -20.21
N ASP A 76 -19.34 -19.07 -19.44
CA ASP A 76 -18.94 -18.86 -18.05
C ASP A 76 -17.61 -18.09 -17.92
N GLU A 77 -16.86 -17.95 -19.02
CA GLU A 77 -15.52 -17.34 -19.07
C GLU A 77 -15.52 -16.09 -19.95
N LEU A 78 -15.23 -14.91 -19.36
CA LEU A 78 -14.98 -13.67 -20.08
C LEU A 78 -13.49 -13.31 -20.02
N ASP A 79 -12.97 -12.72 -21.10
CA ASP A 79 -11.67 -12.07 -21.12
C ASP A 79 -11.74 -10.71 -20.40
N SER A 80 -11.79 -10.73 -19.07
CA SER A 80 -11.78 -9.53 -18.22
C SER A 80 -10.48 -9.43 -17.44
N TYR A 81 -9.83 -8.26 -17.51
CA TYR A 81 -8.61 -7.99 -16.73
C TYR A 81 -8.96 -7.63 -15.30
N MET A 82 -10.15 -7.05 -15.10
CA MET A 82 -10.65 -6.86 -13.77
C MET A 82 -11.11 -8.18 -13.21
N TYR A 83 -12.01 -8.98 -13.87
CA TYR A 83 -13.00 -10.01 -13.40
C TYR A 83 -12.79 -11.56 -13.67
N GLN A 84 -12.71 -12.40 -12.60
CA GLN A 84 -12.72 -13.89 -12.51
C GLN A 84 -14.14 -14.48 -12.63
N THR A 85 -14.58 -14.77 -13.84
CA THR A 85 -15.99 -15.14 -14.07
C THR A 85 -16.34 -16.60 -13.78
N VAL A 86 -15.36 -17.50 -13.61
CA VAL A 86 -15.64 -18.93 -13.34
C VAL A 86 -16.10 -19.13 -11.90
N GLY A 87 -17.18 -19.89 -11.71
CA GLY A 87 -17.73 -20.24 -10.39
C GLY A 87 -18.77 -19.24 -9.84
N TYR A 88 -19.11 -18.20 -10.61
CA TYR A 88 -20.05 -17.15 -10.18
C TYR A 88 -21.43 -17.67 -9.80
N GLN A 89 -21.85 -18.82 -10.33
CA GLN A 89 -23.17 -19.42 -10.08
C GLN A 89 -23.36 -19.80 -8.61
N ALA A 90 -22.27 -20.11 -7.91
CA ALA A 90 -22.30 -20.62 -6.53
C ALA A 90 -22.06 -19.52 -5.47
N ILE A 91 -21.93 -18.24 -5.86
CA ILE A 91 -21.59 -17.14 -4.93
C ILE A 91 -22.70 -16.87 -3.91
N HIS A 92 -23.96 -17.12 -4.26
CA HIS A 92 -25.08 -16.99 -3.31
C HIS A 92 -24.89 -17.87 -2.06
N LEU A 93 -24.20 -19.01 -2.20
CA LEU A 93 -23.90 -19.90 -1.08
C LEU A 93 -22.92 -19.29 -0.08
N TYR A 94 -22.07 -18.34 -0.47
CA TYR A 94 -21.17 -17.63 0.46
C TYR A 94 -21.97 -16.72 1.37
N ALA A 95 -22.95 -16.02 0.80
CA ALA A 95 -23.87 -15.17 1.53
C ALA A 95 -24.64 -15.95 2.59
N GLU A 96 -25.18 -17.11 2.20
CA GLU A 96 -25.88 -18.02 3.11
C GLU A 96 -24.93 -18.67 4.13
N ALA A 97 -23.74 -19.10 3.71
CA ALA A 97 -22.74 -19.69 4.59
C ALA A 97 -22.23 -18.70 5.64
N MET A 98 -22.08 -17.42 5.31
CA MET A 98 -21.62 -16.38 6.23
C MET A 98 -22.77 -15.68 6.98
N ALA A 99 -24.02 -15.90 6.55
CA ALA A 99 -25.21 -15.13 6.96
C ALA A 99 -25.04 -13.61 6.76
N LEU A 100 -24.60 -13.22 5.56
CA LEU A 100 -24.40 -11.82 5.17
C LEU A 100 -25.24 -11.47 3.93
N PRO A 101 -25.68 -10.21 3.78
CA PRO A 101 -26.34 -9.78 2.55
C PRO A 101 -25.37 -9.82 1.36
N LEU A 102 -25.87 -10.23 0.20
CA LEU A 102 -25.12 -10.26 -1.06
C LEU A 102 -25.73 -9.29 -2.07
N TYR A 103 -24.87 -8.45 -2.64
CA TYR A 103 -25.21 -7.50 -3.68
C TYR A 103 -24.54 -7.90 -4.99
N CYS A 104 -25.32 -8.32 -5.98
CA CYS A 104 -24.80 -8.68 -7.30
C CYS A 104 -25.06 -7.57 -8.32
N GLY A 105 -24.00 -7.08 -8.97
CA GLY A 105 -24.07 -6.26 -10.17
C GLY A 105 -23.74 -7.07 -11.43
N THR A 106 -24.05 -6.53 -12.60
CA THR A 106 -23.74 -7.18 -13.90
C THR A 106 -22.61 -6.43 -14.58
N ILE A 107 -21.61 -7.16 -15.07
CA ILE A 107 -20.54 -6.62 -15.92
C ILE A 107 -21.14 -6.28 -17.29
N ARG A 108 -21.15 -4.99 -17.62
CA ARG A 108 -21.63 -4.46 -18.90
C ARG A 108 -20.46 -3.91 -19.72
N GLY A 109 -19.49 -3.31 -19.06
CA GLY A 109 -18.28 -2.79 -19.67
C GLY A 109 -17.29 -3.88 -20.09
N THR A 110 -16.17 -3.43 -20.65
CA THR A 110 -14.99 -4.24 -20.98
C THR A 110 -13.74 -3.58 -20.41
N SER A 111 -12.58 -4.25 -20.43
CA SER A 111 -11.31 -3.63 -20.04
C SER A 111 -10.88 -2.60 -21.12
N VAL A 112 -11.27 -1.33 -20.96
CA VAL A 112 -11.01 -0.25 -21.93
C VAL A 112 -9.77 0.54 -21.53
N GLU A 113 -9.74 1.08 -20.31
CA GLU A 113 -8.58 1.76 -19.77
C GLU A 113 -7.65 0.72 -19.15
N THR A 114 -6.58 0.36 -19.86
CA THR A 114 -5.62 -0.66 -19.42
C THR A 114 -4.29 -0.10 -18.90
N GLY A 115 -4.18 1.22 -18.75
CA GLY A 115 -2.98 1.89 -18.25
C GLY A 115 -2.64 1.55 -16.79
N LYS A 116 -1.43 1.96 -16.37
CA LYS A 116 -0.94 1.85 -14.98
C LYS A 116 -1.78 2.67 -13.98
N MET A 117 -2.31 3.79 -14.46
CA MET A 117 -3.24 4.64 -13.71
C MET A 117 -4.63 4.50 -14.30
N TYR A 118 -5.66 4.66 -13.47
CA TYR A 118 -7.04 4.61 -13.94
C TYR A 118 -7.66 6.01 -13.94
N THR A 119 -8.23 6.38 -15.09
CA THR A 119 -9.14 7.51 -15.25
C THR A 119 -10.51 6.99 -15.62
N GLU A 120 -11.56 7.65 -15.12
CA GLU A 120 -12.95 7.31 -15.45
C GLU A 120 -13.12 7.21 -16.96
N CYS A 121 -13.60 6.05 -17.41
CA CYS A 121 -13.72 5.72 -18.82
C CYS A 121 -15.10 5.12 -19.09
N GLU A 122 -15.86 5.74 -19.99
CA GLU A 122 -17.20 5.27 -20.34
C GLU A 122 -17.14 3.88 -21.01
N GLY A 123 -17.98 2.96 -20.55
CA GLY A 123 -17.99 1.58 -21.05
C GLY A 123 -16.89 0.69 -20.47
N ASP A 124 -16.08 1.21 -19.53
CA ASP A 124 -15.11 0.41 -18.81
C ASP A 124 -15.76 -0.38 -17.66
N GLU A 125 -15.30 -1.60 -17.48
CA GLU A 125 -15.81 -2.55 -16.49
C GLU A 125 -15.58 -2.09 -15.02
N VAL A 126 -14.68 -1.14 -14.78
CA VAL A 126 -14.49 -0.50 -13.46
C VAL A 126 -15.67 0.41 -13.10
N GLU A 127 -16.38 0.97 -14.07
CA GLU A 127 -17.56 1.80 -13.78
C GLU A 127 -18.75 0.96 -13.31
N ASP A 128 -18.83 -0.32 -13.70
CA ASP A 128 -19.80 -1.25 -13.13
C ASP A 128 -19.54 -1.50 -11.64
N LEU A 129 -18.26 -1.54 -11.23
CA LEU A 129 -17.86 -1.64 -9.82
C LEU A 129 -18.27 -0.39 -9.05
N TYR A 130 -18.06 0.79 -9.64
CA TYR A 130 -18.48 2.05 -9.04
C TYR A 130 -19.98 2.08 -8.79
N GLN A 131 -20.81 1.67 -9.76
CA GLN A 131 -22.26 1.64 -9.57
C GLN A 131 -22.69 0.64 -8.49
N LEU A 132 -22.10 -0.56 -8.46
CA LEU A 132 -22.38 -1.56 -7.43
C LEU A 132 -22.03 -1.03 -6.03
N LEU A 133 -20.83 -0.46 -5.88
CA LEU A 133 -20.37 0.08 -4.61
C LEU A 133 -21.17 1.27 -4.13
N LYS A 134 -21.58 2.14 -5.06
CA LYS A 134 -22.46 3.27 -4.76
C LYS A 134 -23.79 2.78 -4.19
N LEU A 135 -24.42 1.79 -4.84
CA LEU A 135 -25.66 1.18 -4.38
C LEU A 135 -25.53 0.61 -2.96
N ILE A 136 -24.43 -0.07 -2.68
CA ILE A 136 -24.22 -0.69 -1.38
C ILE A 136 -23.96 0.37 -0.31
N LYS A 137 -23.15 1.39 -0.61
CA LYS A 137 -22.92 2.51 0.29
C LYS A 137 -24.21 3.26 0.66
N GLU A 138 -25.17 3.33 -0.27
CA GLU A 138 -26.48 3.93 -0.02
C GLU A 138 -27.39 3.05 0.87
N LYS A 139 -27.18 1.71 0.85
CA LYS A 139 -28.02 0.74 1.59
C LYS A 139 -27.44 0.29 2.92
N GLU A 140 -26.12 0.21 3.00
CA GLU A 140 -25.35 -0.30 4.12
C GLU A 140 -24.43 0.78 4.65
N PHE A 141 -24.25 0.83 5.98
CA PHE A 141 -23.25 1.71 6.57
C PHE A 141 -21.86 1.08 6.41
N VAL A 142 -21.14 1.49 5.36
CA VAL A 142 -19.80 0.99 5.03
C VAL A 142 -18.81 2.15 4.96
N GLU A 143 -17.63 1.93 5.54
CA GLU A 143 -16.54 2.91 5.58
C GLU A 143 -15.33 2.46 4.76
N GLY A 144 -15.25 1.16 4.48
CA GLY A 144 -14.16 0.58 3.70
C GLY A 144 -14.62 -0.53 2.75
N VAL A 145 -13.72 -0.87 1.84
CA VAL A 145 -13.88 -1.87 0.81
C VAL A 145 -12.68 -2.81 0.87
N SER A 146 -12.94 -4.10 1.03
CA SER A 146 -11.91 -5.12 1.11
C SER A 146 -11.80 -5.91 -0.20
N VAL A 147 -10.57 -6.09 -0.67
CA VAL A 147 -10.22 -6.79 -1.92
C VAL A 147 -8.98 -7.66 -1.75
N GLY A 148 -9.05 -8.90 -2.24
CA GLY A 148 -7.99 -9.91 -2.11
C GLY A 148 -6.82 -9.83 -3.09
N ALA A 149 -6.47 -8.64 -3.63
CA ALA A 149 -5.37 -8.51 -4.58
C ALA A 149 -4.00 -8.75 -3.90
N ILE A 150 -3.17 -9.64 -4.44
CA ILE A 150 -1.83 -9.95 -3.88
C ILE A 150 -0.73 -9.22 -4.64
N LEU A 151 -0.64 -9.30 -5.97
CA LEU A 151 0.46 -8.67 -6.73
C LEU A 151 -0.03 -7.61 -7.71
N SER A 152 -1.23 -7.75 -8.25
CA SER A 152 -1.75 -6.90 -9.33
C SER A 152 -1.91 -5.43 -8.93
N ASP A 153 -1.03 -4.58 -9.47
CA ASP A 153 -1.17 -3.12 -9.40
C ASP A 153 -2.37 -2.60 -10.22
N TYR A 154 -2.71 -3.30 -11.30
CA TYR A 154 -3.84 -2.98 -12.17
C TYR A 154 -5.16 -2.94 -11.41
N GLN A 155 -5.48 -4.02 -10.69
CA GLN A 155 -6.72 -4.13 -9.93
C GLN A 155 -6.74 -3.15 -8.74
N ARG A 156 -5.63 -3.11 -7.98
CA ARG A 156 -5.52 -2.24 -6.80
C ARG A 156 -5.79 -0.79 -7.16
N VAL A 157 -5.15 -0.26 -8.20
CA VAL A 157 -5.32 1.15 -8.60
C VAL A 157 -6.75 1.46 -9.02
N ARG A 158 -7.45 0.53 -9.68
CA ARG A 158 -8.85 0.68 -10.09
C ARG A 158 -9.80 0.67 -8.89
N VAL A 159 -9.61 -0.26 -7.97
CA VAL A 159 -10.36 -0.31 -6.69
C VAL A 159 -10.10 0.96 -5.88
N GLU A 160 -8.85 1.39 -5.74
CA GLU A 160 -8.48 2.63 -5.04
C GLU A 160 -9.14 3.85 -5.67
N ASN A 161 -9.21 3.93 -7.00
CA ASN A 161 -9.89 5.01 -7.71
C ASN A 161 -11.39 5.06 -7.38
N VAL A 162 -12.08 3.92 -7.51
CA VAL A 162 -13.51 3.81 -7.19
C VAL A 162 -13.77 4.16 -5.72
N CYS A 163 -12.95 3.63 -4.80
CA CYS A 163 -13.07 3.92 -3.37
C CYS A 163 -12.83 5.40 -3.08
N LYS A 164 -11.85 6.04 -3.73
CA LYS A 164 -11.60 7.49 -3.61
C LYS A 164 -12.82 8.31 -4.04
N ARG A 165 -13.44 7.98 -5.19
CA ARG A 165 -14.65 8.67 -5.69
C ARG A 165 -15.84 8.50 -4.75
N LEU A 166 -15.94 7.33 -4.12
CA LEU A 166 -16.99 7.02 -3.15
C LEU A 166 -16.64 7.38 -1.71
N ASN A 167 -15.48 7.98 -1.42
CA ASN A 167 -15.00 8.22 -0.06
C ASN A 167 -15.11 6.97 0.84
N LEU A 168 -14.54 5.86 0.36
CA LEU A 168 -14.40 4.58 1.06
C LEU A 168 -12.90 4.27 1.21
N GLN A 169 -12.51 3.58 2.28
CA GLN A 169 -11.14 3.12 2.48
C GLN A 169 -10.90 1.77 1.79
N PRO A 170 -10.00 1.68 0.79
CA PRO A 170 -9.59 0.39 0.23
C PRO A 170 -8.70 -0.39 1.21
N LEU A 171 -8.94 -1.71 1.35
CA LEU A 171 -8.23 -2.65 2.21
C LEU A 171 -7.72 -3.84 1.37
N THR A 172 -6.41 -3.92 1.18
CA THR A 172 -5.74 -4.95 0.38
C THR A 172 -4.61 -5.55 1.21
N TYR A 173 -4.97 -6.31 2.26
CA TYR A 173 -4.01 -6.82 3.24
C TYR A 173 -2.96 -7.77 2.64
N LEU A 174 -3.32 -8.44 1.54
CA LEU A 174 -2.44 -9.40 0.88
C LEU A 174 -1.45 -8.75 -0.10
N TRP A 175 -1.63 -7.46 -0.40
CA TRP A 175 -0.88 -6.81 -1.46
C TRP A 175 0.63 -6.77 -1.17
N ARG A 176 1.42 -7.16 -2.17
CA ARG A 176 2.89 -7.35 -2.19
C ARG A 176 3.45 -8.27 -1.10
N GLN A 177 2.62 -9.17 -0.52
CA GLN A 177 3.11 -10.24 0.35
C GLN A 177 3.83 -11.33 -0.45
N ASN A 178 4.74 -12.06 0.21
CA ASN A 178 5.42 -13.20 -0.41
C ASN A 178 4.41 -14.34 -0.65
N GLN A 179 4.28 -14.78 -1.90
CA GLN A 179 3.26 -15.74 -2.31
C GLN A 179 3.44 -17.15 -1.70
N GLU A 180 4.68 -17.65 -1.56
CA GLU A 180 4.94 -18.96 -0.92
C GLU A 180 4.51 -18.96 0.55
N ILE A 181 4.85 -17.90 1.28
CA ILE A 181 4.45 -17.71 2.68
C ILE A 181 2.94 -17.57 2.77
N LEU A 182 2.36 -16.74 1.90
CA LEU A 182 0.93 -16.46 1.90
C LEU A 182 0.09 -17.72 1.64
N LEU A 183 0.47 -18.56 0.66
CA LEU A 183 -0.19 -19.83 0.39
C LEU A 183 -0.18 -20.76 1.61
N LYS A 184 0.98 -20.89 2.27
CA LYS A 184 1.14 -21.66 3.52
C LYS A 184 0.27 -21.11 4.64
N GLU A 185 0.21 -19.80 4.78
CA GLU A 185 -0.62 -19.15 5.79
C GLU A 185 -2.11 -19.41 5.54
N MET A 186 -2.60 -19.30 4.30
CA MET A 186 -3.97 -19.62 3.92
C MET A 186 -4.35 -21.05 4.32
N ILE A 187 -3.51 -22.03 3.96
CA ILE A 187 -3.72 -23.45 4.30
C ILE A 187 -3.73 -23.63 5.83
N SER A 188 -2.75 -23.05 6.53
CA SER A 188 -2.65 -23.15 8.00
C SER A 188 -3.85 -22.50 8.71
N SER A 189 -4.43 -21.47 8.10
CA SER A 189 -5.59 -20.71 8.57
C SER A 189 -6.92 -21.36 8.22
N LYS A 190 -6.91 -22.59 7.69
CA LYS A 190 -8.11 -23.38 7.35
C LYS A 190 -8.95 -22.76 6.23
N ILE A 191 -8.30 -22.12 5.25
CA ILE A 191 -8.92 -21.89 3.95
C ILE A 191 -8.96 -23.22 3.20
N ASP A 192 -10.13 -23.86 3.16
CA ASP A 192 -10.39 -25.06 2.38
C ASP A 192 -10.96 -24.64 1.02
N ALA A 193 -10.10 -24.61 0.00
CA ALA A 193 -10.44 -24.19 -1.34
C ALA A 193 -9.98 -25.23 -2.36
N ILE A 194 -10.76 -25.42 -3.42
CA ILE A 194 -10.43 -26.31 -4.54
C ILE A 194 -10.01 -25.50 -5.77
N ILE A 195 -9.15 -26.08 -6.60
CA ILE A 195 -8.81 -25.53 -7.92
C ILE A 195 -10.00 -25.71 -8.85
N ILE A 196 -10.55 -24.62 -9.38
CA ILE A 196 -11.68 -24.64 -10.32
C ILE A 196 -11.31 -24.22 -11.73
N LYS A 197 -10.11 -23.69 -11.95
CA LYS A 197 -9.58 -23.39 -13.28
C LYS A 197 -8.09 -23.62 -13.29
N VAL A 198 -7.57 -24.07 -14.43
CA VAL A 198 -6.14 -24.08 -14.73
C VAL A 198 -5.92 -23.48 -16.11
N ALA A 199 -4.85 -22.70 -16.25
CA ALA A 199 -4.50 -22.00 -17.49
C ALA A 199 -2.98 -21.77 -17.62
N ALA A 200 -2.16 -22.66 -17.07
CA ALA A 200 -0.71 -22.50 -17.09
C ALA A 200 0.06 -23.78 -17.38
N PHE A 201 1.27 -23.57 -17.89
CA PHE A 201 2.21 -24.63 -18.18
C PHE A 201 2.49 -25.50 -16.94
N GLY A 202 2.36 -26.81 -17.10
CA GLY A 202 2.55 -27.78 -16.02
C GLY A 202 1.32 -28.02 -15.15
N LEU A 203 0.23 -27.27 -15.34
CA LEU A 203 -1.06 -27.59 -14.74
C LEU A 203 -1.92 -28.43 -15.70
N ASP A 204 -2.18 -29.67 -15.30
CA ASP A 204 -2.99 -30.63 -16.05
C ASP A 204 -4.44 -30.62 -15.54
N PRO A 205 -5.44 -30.30 -16.39
CA PRO A 205 -6.85 -30.26 -16.02
C PRO A 205 -7.35 -31.54 -15.35
N GLU A 206 -7.00 -32.72 -15.87
CA GLU A 206 -7.49 -34.00 -15.35
C GLU A 206 -6.87 -34.35 -14.00
N LYS A 207 -5.66 -33.84 -13.73
CA LYS A 207 -4.94 -34.12 -12.48
C LYS A 207 -5.16 -33.08 -11.40
N HIS A 208 -5.49 -31.84 -11.74
CA HIS A 208 -5.45 -30.72 -10.81
C HIS A 208 -6.81 -30.08 -10.53
N LEU A 209 -7.75 -30.08 -11.47
CA LEU A 209 -9.09 -29.54 -11.20
C LEU A 209 -9.77 -30.36 -10.10
N GLY A 210 -10.40 -29.66 -9.16
CA GLY A 210 -11.07 -30.25 -7.99
C GLY A 210 -10.15 -30.61 -6.82
N LYS A 211 -8.82 -30.56 -6.97
CA LYS A 211 -7.90 -30.76 -5.84
C LYS A 211 -7.94 -29.58 -4.88
N THR A 212 -7.73 -29.86 -3.61
CA THR A 212 -7.63 -28.85 -2.55
C THR A 212 -6.32 -28.08 -2.65
N LEU A 213 -6.32 -26.86 -2.11
CA LEU A 213 -5.14 -26.01 -2.03
C LEU A 213 -3.99 -26.70 -1.26
N SER A 214 -4.31 -27.45 -0.20
CA SER A 214 -3.33 -28.24 0.55
C SER A 214 -2.69 -29.36 -0.27
N GLU A 215 -3.47 -30.04 -1.12
CA GLU A 215 -2.93 -31.08 -2.02
C GLU A 215 -2.04 -30.48 -3.11
N MET A 216 -2.33 -29.24 -3.51
CA MET A 216 -1.62 -28.54 -4.58
C MET A 216 -0.39 -27.77 -4.12
N GLU A 217 -0.21 -27.51 -2.81
CA GLU A 217 0.86 -26.66 -2.26
C GLU A 217 2.25 -26.99 -2.84
N SER A 218 2.68 -28.25 -2.70
CA SER A 218 4.01 -28.68 -3.16
C SER A 218 4.17 -28.56 -4.67
N CYS A 219 3.10 -28.86 -5.42
CA CYS A 219 3.10 -28.76 -6.88
C CYS A 219 3.25 -27.31 -7.35
N LEU A 220 2.49 -26.38 -6.76
CA LEU A 220 2.51 -24.96 -7.12
C LEU A 220 3.87 -24.32 -6.83
N ILE A 221 4.49 -24.63 -5.69
CA ILE A 221 5.84 -24.17 -5.34
C ILE A 221 6.87 -24.72 -6.33
N GLU A 222 6.79 -26.00 -6.69
CA GLU A 222 7.70 -26.62 -7.64
C GLU A 222 7.55 -26.01 -9.06
N LEU A 223 6.31 -25.78 -9.51
CA LEU A 223 6.02 -25.13 -10.79
C LEU A 223 6.56 -23.71 -10.83
N SER A 224 6.43 -22.96 -9.73
CA SER A 224 7.02 -21.62 -9.63
C SER A 224 8.54 -21.63 -9.80
N ARG A 225 9.22 -22.56 -9.12
CA ARG A 225 10.68 -22.69 -9.23
C ARG A 225 11.15 -23.12 -10.62
N LYS A 226 10.38 -23.96 -11.31
CA LYS A 226 10.74 -24.47 -12.64
C LYS A 226 10.39 -23.53 -13.78
N TYR A 227 9.22 -22.89 -13.70
CA TYR A 227 8.59 -22.20 -14.83
C TYR A 227 8.26 -20.74 -14.54
N GLY A 228 8.49 -20.25 -13.32
CA GLY A 228 8.16 -18.88 -12.93
C GLY A 228 6.66 -18.63 -12.75
N VAL A 229 5.85 -19.69 -12.67
CA VAL A 229 4.41 -19.58 -12.35
C VAL A 229 4.22 -18.94 -10.98
N HIS A 230 3.23 -18.07 -10.85
CA HIS A 230 2.90 -17.48 -9.56
C HIS A 230 2.28 -18.53 -8.63
N VAL A 231 2.82 -18.66 -7.41
CA VAL A 231 2.40 -19.67 -6.43
C VAL A 231 0.97 -19.47 -5.97
N CYS A 232 0.56 -18.22 -5.76
CA CYS A 232 -0.83 -17.86 -5.50
C CYS A 232 -1.66 -17.72 -6.79
N GLY A 233 -1.04 -17.98 -7.94
CA GLY A 233 -1.69 -18.02 -9.24
C GLY A 233 -1.90 -16.67 -9.91
N GLU A 234 -1.06 -15.63 -9.61
CA GLU A 234 -1.05 -14.15 -9.92
C GLU A 234 -0.91 -13.69 -11.39
N GLY A 235 -0.74 -14.59 -12.34
CA GLY A 235 -0.94 -14.35 -13.78
C GLY A 235 -2.19 -14.98 -14.43
N GLY A 236 -3.03 -15.69 -13.68
CA GLY A 236 -4.27 -16.33 -14.14
C GLY A 236 -4.09 -17.84 -14.24
N GLU A 237 -2.98 -18.35 -13.68
CA GLU A 237 -2.53 -19.72 -13.88
C GLU A 237 -3.51 -20.74 -13.31
N TYR A 238 -4.20 -20.38 -12.24
CA TYR A 238 -5.33 -21.13 -11.71
C TYR A 238 -6.30 -20.23 -10.95
N GLU A 239 -7.54 -20.70 -10.80
CA GLU A 239 -8.56 -20.05 -9.98
C GLU A 239 -9.09 -21.04 -8.94
N THR A 240 -9.64 -20.51 -7.84
CA THR A 240 -10.08 -21.32 -6.71
C THR A 240 -11.50 -21.00 -6.28
N PHE A 241 -12.15 -21.99 -5.67
CA PHE A 241 -13.43 -21.83 -4.98
C PHE A 241 -13.30 -22.33 -3.56
N THR A 242 -13.54 -21.45 -2.59
CA THR A 242 -13.50 -21.79 -1.16
C THR A 242 -14.74 -22.59 -0.76
N LEU A 243 -14.55 -23.83 -0.34
CA LEU A 243 -15.60 -24.68 0.19
C LEU A 243 -15.85 -24.40 1.66
N ASP A 244 -14.78 -24.10 2.41
CA ASP A 244 -14.90 -23.74 3.80
C ASP A 244 -13.81 -22.78 4.29
N CYS A 245 -14.17 -21.94 5.25
CA CYS A 245 -13.20 -21.19 6.04
C CYS A 245 -13.76 -20.86 7.44
N PRO A 246 -12.94 -20.37 8.38
CA PRO A 246 -13.39 -19.98 9.71
C PRO A 246 -14.54 -18.95 9.73
N LEU A 247 -14.70 -18.13 8.70
CA LEU A 247 -15.78 -17.14 8.61
C LEU A 247 -17.14 -17.76 8.23
N PHE A 248 -17.15 -18.98 7.70
CA PHE A 248 -18.38 -19.63 7.29
C PHE A 248 -19.04 -20.32 8.49
N GLN A 249 -20.35 -20.16 8.63
CA GLN A 249 -21.19 -20.87 9.59
C GLN A 249 -21.54 -22.28 9.10
N LYS A 250 -21.65 -22.45 7.77
CA LYS A 250 -21.91 -23.72 7.08
C LYS A 250 -20.83 -23.97 6.04
N ARG A 251 -20.45 -25.23 5.82
CA ARG A 251 -19.52 -25.57 4.73
C ARG A 251 -20.28 -25.78 3.43
N ILE A 252 -19.65 -25.46 2.31
CA ILE A 252 -20.19 -25.72 0.97
C ILE A 252 -19.68 -27.09 0.52
N VAL A 253 -20.58 -27.94 0.04
CA VAL A 253 -20.26 -29.27 -0.50
C VAL A 253 -20.61 -29.28 -1.98
N VAL A 254 -19.66 -29.72 -2.80
CA VAL A 254 -19.88 -29.92 -4.25
C VAL A 254 -20.44 -31.33 -4.43
N ASP A 255 -21.69 -31.43 -4.89
CA ASP A 255 -22.34 -32.71 -5.17
C ASP A 255 -21.95 -33.25 -6.55
N THR A 256 -22.00 -32.37 -7.55
CA THR A 256 -21.68 -32.70 -8.94
C THR A 256 -21.00 -31.55 -9.66
N SER A 257 -20.04 -31.89 -10.51
CA SER A 257 -19.28 -30.95 -11.32
C SER A 257 -18.82 -31.61 -12.61
N GLU A 258 -18.58 -30.82 -13.64
CA GLU A 258 -18.02 -31.28 -14.92
C GLU A 258 -16.79 -30.45 -15.32
N ILE A 259 -15.83 -31.06 -16.01
CA ILE A 259 -14.66 -30.37 -16.56
C ILE A 259 -15.02 -29.87 -17.96
N ILE A 260 -14.81 -28.57 -18.18
CA ILE A 260 -14.99 -27.91 -19.47
C ILE A 260 -13.62 -27.45 -19.97
N THR A 261 -13.21 -27.97 -21.12
CA THR A 261 -11.98 -27.53 -21.79
C THR A 261 -12.32 -26.33 -22.67
N HIS A 262 -11.74 -25.17 -22.34
CA HIS A 262 -11.86 -23.95 -23.14
C HIS A 262 -10.83 -23.95 -24.28
N SER A 263 -9.57 -24.29 -23.98
CA SER A 263 -8.49 -24.42 -24.95
C SER A 263 -7.68 -25.67 -24.67
N ALA A 264 -7.51 -26.52 -25.69
CA ALA A 264 -6.73 -27.75 -25.63
C ALA A 264 -5.27 -27.53 -26.10
N ASP A 265 -4.68 -26.38 -25.76
CA ASP A 265 -3.27 -26.12 -26.04
C ASP A 265 -2.39 -27.22 -25.44
N ALA A 266 -1.44 -27.73 -26.22
CA ALA A 266 -0.62 -28.87 -25.84
C ALA A 266 0.36 -28.58 -24.68
N PHE A 267 0.60 -27.31 -24.39
CA PHE A 267 1.57 -26.85 -23.40
C PHE A 267 0.91 -26.12 -22.22
N ALA A 268 -0.14 -25.33 -22.47
CA ALA A 268 -0.88 -24.58 -21.46
C ALA A 268 -2.40 -24.74 -21.67
N PRO A 269 -2.97 -25.93 -21.38
CA PRO A 269 -4.40 -26.15 -21.53
C PRO A 269 -5.18 -25.21 -20.61
N VAL A 270 -6.27 -24.65 -21.13
CA VAL A 270 -7.22 -23.85 -20.36
C VAL A 270 -8.47 -24.69 -20.15
N ALA A 271 -8.75 -25.02 -18.90
CA ALA A 271 -9.94 -25.77 -18.53
C ALA A 271 -10.43 -25.33 -17.16
N TYR A 272 -11.74 -25.47 -16.95
CA TYR A 272 -12.38 -25.12 -15.70
C TYR A 272 -13.43 -26.13 -15.27
N LEU A 273 -13.74 -26.11 -13.98
CA LEU A 273 -14.72 -26.94 -13.33
C LEU A 273 -16.05 -26.19 -13.26
N ARG A 274 -17.05 -26.64 -14.02
CA ARG A 274 -18.42 -26.15 -13.90
C ARG A 274 -19.10 -26.87 -12.75
N LEU A 275 -19.42 -26.14 -11.69
CA LEU A 275 -20.09 -26.65 -10.50
C LEU A 275 -21.61 -26.71 -10.77
N LEU A 276 -22.16 -27.92 -10.89
CA LEU A 276 -23.54 -28.13 -11.33
C LEU A 276 -24.52 -28.14 -10.15
N GLN A 277 -24.14 -28.83 -9.07
CA GLN A 277 -24.95 -28.93 -7.87
C GLN A 277 -24.07 -28.81 -6.64
N LEU A 278 -24.48 -27.95 -5.71
CA LEU A 278 -23.85 -27.75 -4.42
C LEU A 278 -24.91 -27.62 -3.34
N HIS A 279 -24.55 -27.92 -2.10
CA HIS A 279 -25.40 -27.65 -0.94
C HIS A 279 -24.58 -27.16 0.25
N LEU A 280 -25.28 -26.60 1.24
CA LEU A 280 -24.71 -26.19 2.52
C LEU A 280 -24.90 -27.28 3.56
N GLU A 281 -23.84 -27.57 4.29
CA GLU A 281 -23.84 -28.53 5.39
C GLU A 281 -23.46 -27.84 6.71
N GLU A 282 -24.17 -28.19 7.79
CA GLU A 282 -23.90 -27.63 9.11
C GLU A 282 -22.52 -28.05 9.61
N LYS A 283 -21.79 -27.11 10.21
CA LYS A 283 -20.53 -27.43 10.86
C LYS A 283 -20.77 -28.06 12.23
N PRO A 284 -19.94 -29.03 12.66
CA PRO A 284 -19.98 -29.49 14.05
C PRO A 284 -19.78 -28.28 14.97
N SER A 285 -20.68 -28.11 15.95
CA SER A 285 -20.70 -26.94 16.83
C SER A 285 -19.38 -26.81 17.60
N ILE A 286 -18.46 -26.00 17.08
CA ILE A 286 -17.28 -25.57 17.82
C ILE A 286 -17.82 -24.58 18.86
N ARG A 287 -17.81 -24.97 20.14
CA ARG A 287 -18.03 -24.02 21.24
C ARG A 287 -17.16 -22.81 20.95
N SER A 288 -17.73 -21.62 20.99
CA SER A 288 -17.12 -20.31 20.81
C SER A 288 -15.92 -20.10 21.73
N SER A 289 -14.82 -20.79 21.46
CA SER A 289 -13.48 -20.40 21.86
C SER A 289 -13.13 -19.27 20.92
N ASN A 290 -12.99 -18.06 21.46
CA ASN A 290 -12.40 -16.88 20.82
C ASN A 290 -11.65 -17.29 19.56
N MET A 291 -12.18 -16.92 18.39
CA MET A 291 -11.53 -17.12 17.09
C MET A 291 -10.05 -16.80 17.29
N LEU A 292 -9.21 -17.83 17.37
CA LEU A 292 -7.76 -17.67 17.43
C LEU A 292 -7.30 -17.31 16.01
N ILE A 293 -7.82 -16.20 15.46
CA ILE A 293 -7.13 -15.42 14.44
C ILE A 293 -6.13 -14.53 15.20
N THR A 294 -5.31 -15.15 16.06
CA THR A 294 -4.14 -14.52 16.66
C THR A 294 -2.91 -15.23 16.11
N GLN A 295 -2.83 -15.35 14.79
CA GLN A 295 -1.50 -15.27 14.20
C GLN A 295 -1.13 -13.79 14.24
N SER A 296 -0.15 -13.46 15.09
CA SER A 296 0.44 -12.13 15.19
C SER A 296 0.64 -11.54 13.78
N CYS A 297 0.10 -10.35 13.52
CA CYS A 297 0.22 -9.68 12.22
C CYS A 297 1.67 -9.80 11.70
N PRO A 298 1.89 -10.15 10.41
CA PRO A 298 3.22 -10.14 9.81
C PRO A 298 3.95 -8.82 10.04
N CYS A 299 3.20 -7.70 10.02
CA CYS A 299 3.65 -6.35 10.30
C CYS A 299 4.12 -6.09 11.76
N ILE A 300 3.67 -6.92 12.71
CA ILE A 300 4.01 -6.84 14.14
C ILE A 300 5.16 -7.82 14.47
N ARG A 301 5.32 -8.91 13.73
CA ARG A 301 6.47 -9.83 13.93
C ARG A 301 7.81 -9.15 13.66
N THR A 302 7.88 -8.28 12.66
CA THR A 302 9.06 -7.47 12.34
C THR A 302 9.41 -6.46 13.44
N THR A 303 8.51 -6.17 14.38
CA THR A 303 8.76 -5.24 15.50
C THR A 303 9.20 -5.95 16.78
N HIS A 304 9.05 -7.28 16.86
CA HIS A 304 9.35 -8.09 18.06
C HIS A 304 10.54 -9.05 17.91
N THR A 305 11.24 -9.08 16.77
CA THR A 305 12.52 -9.79 16.66
C THR A 305 13.64 -8.99 17.32
N THR A 306 13.62 -8.91 18.66
CA THR A 306 14.76 -8.64 19.57
C THR A 306 14.31 -8.90 21.01
N GLU A 307 13.74 -10.08 21.28
CA GLU A 307 13.85 -10.68 22.62
C GLU A 307 15.13 -11.52 22.66
N ASP A 308 16.25 -10.84 22.51
CA ASP A 308 17.54 -11.31 23.02
C ASP A 308 18.04 -10.17 23.90
N ASP A 309 17.45 -10.08 25.10
CA ASP A 309 17.96 -9.31 26.23
C ASP A 309 19.29 -9.93 26.67
N THR A 310 20.30 -9.89 25.81
CA THR A 310 21.67 -9.89 26.25
C THR A 310 21.98 -8.43 26.53
N PRO A 311 22.17 -8.01 27.80
CA PRO A 311 22.66 -6.66 28.06
C PRO A 311 23.98 -6.56 27.29
N CYS A 312 24.04 -5.64 26.32
CA CYS A 312 25.24 -5.36 25.57
C CYS A 312 26.32 -5.01 26.60
N SER A 313 27.12 -6.01 26.95
CA SER A 313 28.31 -5.87 27.75
C SER A 313 29.14 -4.81 27.06
N GLN A 314 29.53 -3.81 27.83
CA GLN A 314 30.39 -2.71 27.40
C GLN A 314 31.64 -3.28 26.71
N GLU A 315 31.58 -3.46 25.40
CA GLU A 315 32.77 -3.64 24.59
C GLU A 315 33.43 -2.27 24.52
N LYS A 316 34.47 -2.11 25.33
CA LYS A 316 35.53 -1.13 25.09
C LYS A 316 36.21 -1.48 23.77
N GLY A 317 35.58 -1.10 22.66
CA GLY A 317 36.17 -1.08 21.32
C GLY A 317 36.92 0.23 21.14
N GLN A 318 38.18 0.13 20.69
CA GLN A 318 39.13 1.21 20.50
C GLN A 318 38.55 2.36 19.67
N GLU A 319 38.79 3.59 20.17
CA GLU A 319 38.52 4.86 19.50
C GLU A 319 39.19 4.88 18.12
N GLY A 320 38.40 4.58 17.08
CA GLY A 320 38.71 4.98 15.70
C GLY A 320 38.31 6.44 15.53
N GLU A 321 39.25 7.23 15.02
CA GLU A 321 39.23 8.69 14.91
C GLU A 321 37.84 9.34 14.83
N ASP A 322 37.63 10.18 15.84
CA ASP A 322 36.46 10.99 16.19
C ASP A 322 36.02 11.89 15.02
N ALA A 323 35.16 11.38 14.13
CA ALA A 323 34.39 12.23 13.22
C ALA A 323 33.32 12.95 14.05
N GLN A 324 33.73 14.01 14.76
CA GLN A 324 32.82 14.84 15.52
C GLN A 324 31.69 15.27 14.60
N PRO A 325 30.40 15.10 14.99
CA PRO A 325 29.31 15.61 14.20
C PRO A 325 29.58 17.09 13.97
N ILE A 326 29.52 17.52 12.71
CA ILE A 326 29.52 18.95 12.40
C ILE A 326 28.23 19.50 13.01
N ILE A 327 28.32 19.94 14.27
CA ILE A 327 27.27 20.69 14.92
C ILE A 327 27.29 22.03 14.21
N TRP A 328 26.38 22.20 13.25
CA TRP A 328 26.08 23.50 12.69
C TRP A 328 25.56 24.35 13.84
N LYS A 329 26.46 25.08 14.50
CA LYS A 329 26.08 26.15 15.41
C LYS A 329 25.40 27.17 14.51
N SER A 330 24.07 27.21 14.56
CA SER A 330 23.30 28.31 14.01
C SER A 330 23.94 29.59 14.52
N SER A 331 24.72 30.26 13.67
CA SER A 331 24.84 31.69 13.80
C SER A 331 23.40 32.16 13.82
N ARG A 332 23.01 32.87 14.88
CA ARG A 332 21.82 33.70 14.84
C ARG A 332 22.11 34.79 13.81
N THR A 333 22.12 34.41 12.54
CA THR A 333 21.94 35.35 11.45
C THR A 333 20.51 35.79 11.68
N GLU A 334 20.35 37.05 12.10
CA GLU A 334 19.06 37.72 12.05
C GLU A 334 18.47 37.38 10.68
N PHE A 335 17.31 36.71 10.68
CA PHE A 335 16.60 36.38 9.45
C PHE A 335 16.43 37.71 8.70
N LEU A 336 17.24 37.93 7.65
CA LEU A 336 17.11 39.09 6.80
C LEU A 336 15.66 39.09 6.29
N PRO A 337 14.86 40.14 6.54
CA PRO A 337 13.41 40.12 6.37
C PRO A 337 12.96 40.23 4.90
N THR A 338 13.71 39.66 3.97
CA THR A 338 13.38 39.67 2.54
C THR A 338 14.02 38.49 1.84
N CYS A 339 13.33 37.35 1.75
CA CYS A 339 13.51 36.48 0.59
C CYS A 339 12.70 37.10 -0.56
N LYS A 340 13.28 38.11 -1.20
CA LYS A 340 12.74 38.63 -2.45
C LYS A 340 13.17 37.67 -3.55
N SER A 341 12.17 37.08 -4.19
CA SER A 341 12.21 36.16 -5.33
C SER A 341 12.39 34.68 -5.01
N LEU A 342 11.53 33.88 -5.64
CA LEU A 342 11.67 32.43 -5.78
C LEU A 342 12.96 32.13 -6.54
N GLU A 343 13.80 31.26 -6.00
CA GLU A 343 15.07 30.89 -6.62
C GLU A 343 14.85 29.66 -7.51
N SER A 344 15.28 29.73 -8.76
CA SER A 344 15.28 28.60 -9.70
C SER A 344 16.73 28.23 -9.97
N SER A 345 17.06 26.94 -9.90
CA SER A 345 18.29 26.47 -10.53
C SER A 345 18.17 26.60 -12.05
N GLY A 346 19.31 26.59 -12.75
CA GLY A 346 19.30 26.30 -14.18
C GLY A 346 18.84 24.86 -14.45
N LEU A 347 18.38 24.60 -15.67
CA LEU A 347 18.08 23.25 -16.14
C LEU A 347 19.39 22.47 -16.32
N SER A 348 19.50 21.30 -15.72
CA SER A 348 20.65 20.41 -15.91
C SER A 348 20.63 19.78 -17.32
N PRO A 349 21.78 19.25 -17.81
CA PRO A 349 21.81 18.50 -19.07
C PRO A 349 20.86 17.31 -19.11
N SER A 350 20.56 16.73 -17.94
CA SER A 350 19.62 15.62 -17.75
C SER A 350 18.19 16.09 -17.47
N GLY A 351 17.88 17.38 -17.69
CA GLY A 351 16.52 17.92 -17.59
C GLY A 351 16.04 18.22 -16.16
N TYR A 352 16.91 18.25 -15.15
CA TYR A 352 16.48 18.52 -13.76
C TYR A 352 16.59 20.01 -13.40
N CYS A 353 15.61 20.54 -12.66
CA CYS A 353 15.60 21.91 -12.16
C CYS A 353 14.99 21.97 -10.75
N TRP A 354 15.59 22.74 -9.84
CA TRP A 354 15.03 23.07 -8.54
C TRP A 354 14.34 24.43 -8.59
N ILE A 355 13.15 24.51 -7.99
CA ILE A 355 12.51 25.76 -7.63
C ILE A 355 12.37 25.78 -6.10
N SER A 356 13.07 26.70 -5.45
CA SER A 356 13.23 26.71 -4.00
C SER A 356 12.72 28.02 -3.38
N GLY A 357 12.38 27.96 -2.10
CA GLY A 357 12.02 29.13 -1.31
C GLY A 357 10.56 29.56 -1.44
N ILE A 358 9.67 28.71 -1.93
CA ILE A 358 8.24 29.02 -2.05
C ILE A 358 7.69 29.17 -0.62
N SER A 359 7.41 30.39 -0.20
CA SER A 359 7.02 30.70 1.18
C SER A 359 5.62 31.29 1.21
N VAL A 360 4.77 30.76 2.08
CA VAL A 360 3.39 31.25 2.27
C VAL A 360 3.31 32.01 3.57
N GLN A 361 2.94 33.29 3.50
CA GLN A 361 2.80 34.15 4.66
C GLN A 361 1.33 34.25 5.13
N LEU A 362 1.14 34.30 6.45
CA LEU A 362 -0.16 34.46 7.09
C LEU A 362 -0.50 35.96 7.22
N ASN A 363 -1.11 36.54 6.19
CA ASN A 363 -1.47 37.97 6.19
C ASN A 363 -2.74 38.24 7.00
N SER A 364 -2.61 38.34 8.32
CA SER A 364 -3.72 38.64 9.25
C SER A 364 -4.37 40.01 9.02
N SER A 365 -3.75 40.90 8.24
CA SER A 365 -4.19 42.28 7.99
C SER A 365 -5.10 42.45 6.76
N LYS A 366 -5.22 41.45 5.87
CA LYS A 366 -6.03 41.53 4.64
C LYS A 366 -7.37 40.79 4.70
N GLY A 367 -7.62 39.99 5.73
CA GLY A 367 -8.84 39.16 5.82
C GLY A 367 -8.85 37.96 4.87
N ASP A 368 -7.77 37.71 4.14
CA ASP A 368 -7.61 36.54 3.26
C ASP A 368 -7.60 35.26 4.11
N SER A 369 -8.30 34.22 3.65
CA SER A 369 -8.28 32.94 4.35
C SER A 369 -6.91 32.26 4.20
N VAL A 370 -6.62 31.30 5.08
CA VAL A 370 -5.43 30.45 4.97
C VAL A 370 -5.42 29.76 3.59
N GLN A 371 -6.56 29.31 3.11
CA GLN A 371 -6.69 28.63 1.81
C GLN A 371 -6.32 29.56 0.65
N ASP A 372 -6.76 30.82 0.67
CA ASP A 372 -6.44 31.80 -0.38
C ASP A 372 -4.93 32.04 -0.46
N SER A 373 -4.27 32.18 0.69
CA SER A 373 -2.82 32.39 0.75
C SER A 373 -2.04 31.21 0.14
N ILE A 374 -2.51 29.98 0.38
CA ILE A 374 -1.91 28.77 -0.20
C ILE A 374 -2.16 28.73 -1.71
N GLN A 375 -3.38 29.03 -2.15
CA GLN A 375 -3.73 29.02 -3.57
C GLN A 375 -2.91 30.06 -4.37
N GLN A 376 -2.71 31.26 -3.81
CA GLN A 376 -1.85 32.27 -4.44
C GLN A 376 -0.40 31.81 -4.61
N ALA A 377 0.13 31.02 -3.67
CA ALA A 377 1.47 30.46 -3.78
C ALA A 377 1.58 29.46 -4.94
N PHE A 378 0.56 28.62 -5.14
CA PHE A 378 0.50 27.70 -6.27
C PHE A 378 0.31 28.42 -7.61
N ILE A 379 -0.51 29.47 -7.67
CA ILE A 379 -0.62 30.33 -8.86
C ILE A 379 0.75 30.93 -9.22
N SER A 380 1.50 31.42 -8.21
CA SER A 380 2.85 31.94 -8.44
C SER A 380 3.84 30.87 -8.88
N LEU A 381 3.73 29.63 -8.38
CA LEU A 381 4.55 28.51 -8.82
C LEU A 381 4.24 28.15 -10.28
N GLN A 382 2.94 28.01 -10.61
CA GLN A 382 2.47 27.69 -11.94
C GLN A 382 2.95 28.72 -12.98
N GLY A 383 2.80 30.03 -12.70
CA GLY A 383 3.26 31.07 -13.62
C GLY A 383 4.77 31.04 -13.89
N ARG A 384 5.59 30.52 -12.96
CA ARG A 384 7.03 30.34 -13.17
C ARG A 384 7.38 29.08 -13.94
N LEU A 385 6.65 27.99 -13.70
CA LEU A 385 6.79 26.78 -14.50
C LEU A 385 6.44 27.10 -15.96
N GLU A 386 5.33 27.79 -16.20
CA GLU A 386 4.88 28.19 -17.54
C GLU A 386 5.90 29.09 -18.25
N ALA A 387 6.55 30.02 -17.52
CA ALA A 387 7.62 30.85 -18.06
C ALA A 387 8.86 30.04 -18.55
N GLN A 388 9.01 28.80 -18.10
CA GLN A 388 10.06 27.85 -18.52
C GLN A 388 9.52 26.75 -19.46
N GLY A 389 8.25 26.82 -19.89
CA GLY A 389 7.60 25.78 -20.69
C GLY A 389 7.33 24.49 -19.91
N LEU A 390 7.26 24.57 -18.59
CA LEU A 390 7.00 23.47 -17.66
C LEU A 390 5.57 23.56 -17.12
N VAL A 391 5.09 22.45 -16.57
CA VAL A 391 3.78 22.36 -15.92
C VAL A 391 3.88 21.62 -14.59
N LEU A 392 2.85 21.71 -13.74
CA LEU A 392 2.87 21.10 -12.39
C LEU A 392 3.14 19.59 -12.41
N LYS A 393 2.68 18.87 -13.45
CA LYS A 393 2.96 17.43 -13.64
C LYS A 393 4.44 17.10 -13.82
N ASP A 394 5.28 18.09 -14.12
CA ASP A 394 6.71 17.88 -14.31
C ASP A 394 7.47 17.80 -12.97
N ILE A 395 6.83 18.21 -11.86
CA ILE A 395 7.38 18.10 -10.50
C ILE A 395 7.46 16.61 -10.11
N VAL A 396 8.64 16.18 -9.64
CA VAL A 396 8.91 14.79 -9.23
C VAL A 396 9.13 14.63 -7.73
N LEU A 397 9.62 15.67 -7.05
CA LEU A 397 9.85 15.66 -5.62
C LEU A 397 9.52 17.01 -5.01
N VAL A 398 8.83 17.00 -3.87
CA VAL A 398 8.50 18.19 -3.08
C VAL A 398 9.01 18.04 -1.66
N HIS A 399 9.77 19.01 -1.19
CA HIS A 399 10.08 19.20 0.22
C HIS A 399 9.15 20.27 0.79
N LEU A 400 8.26 19.87 1.71
CA LEU A 400 7.27 20.73 2.33
C LEU A 400 7.57 20.85 3.83
N TYR A 401 8.02 22.02 4.25
CA TYR A 401 8.27 22.35 5.65
C TYR A 401 7.10 23.14 6.19
N ILE A 402 6.36 22.60 7.15
CA ILE A 402 5.20 23.27 7.76
C ILE A 402 5.62 23.82 9.13
N ARG A 403 5.13 25.00 9.52
CA ARG A 403 5.46 25.56 10.83
C ARG A 403 4.85 24.78 11.99
N LYS A 404 3.60 24.31 11.82
CA LYS A 404 2.85 23.53 12.82
C LYS A 404 2.09 22.40 12.15
N MET A 405 2.17 21.18 12.69
CA MET A 405 1.37 20.05 12.17
C MET A 405 -0.13 20.22 12.33
N THR A 406 -0.59 21.15 13.18
CA THR A 406 -2.03 21.51 13.26
C THR A 406 -2.58 22.03 11.93
N ASP A 407 -1.71 22.57 11.06
CA ASP A 407 -2.12 23.14 9.76
C ASP A 407 -2.07 22.11 8.61
N PHE A 408 -1.60 20.87 8.89
CA PHE A 408 -1.37 19.81 7.89
C PHE A 408 -2.61 19.49 7.06
N THR A 409 -3.77 19.30 7.70
CA THR A 409 -5.03 18.96 7.02
C THR A 409 -5.48 20.08 6.08
N ALA A 410 -5.40 21.34 6.53
CA ALA A 410 -5.79 22.50 5.74
C ALA A 410 -4.87 22.67 4.52
N ILE A 411 -3.55 22.50 4.70
CA ILE A 411 -2.57 22.58 3.62
C ILE A 411 -2.78 21.46 2.60
N ASN A 412 -2.99 20.22 3.06
CA ASN A 412 -3.24 19.08 2.19
C ASN A 412 -4.51 19.23 1.36
N SER A 413 -5.55 19.85 1.92
CA SER A 413 -6.80 20.10 1.19
C SER A 413 -6.54 20.94 -0.07
N VAL A 414 -5.78 22.04 0.04
CA VAL A 414 -5.46 22.89 -1.13
C VAL A 414 -4.41 22.25 -2.03
N TYR A 415 -3.35 21.67 -1.44
CA TYR A 415 -2.27 21.00 -2.18
C TYR A 415 -2.81 19.88 -3.08
N GLY A 416 -3.71 19.05 -2.55
CA GLY A 416 -4.27 17.92 -3.29
C GLY A 416 -5.09 18.32 -4.52
N MET A 417 -5.59 19.57 -4.58
CA MET A 417 -6.31 20.11 -5.74
C MET A 417 -5.38 20.58 -6.87
N GLN A 418 -4.08 20.71 -6.62
CA GLN A 418 -3.12 21.24 -7.59
C GLN A 418 -2.56 20.17 -8.53
N PHE A 419 -2.73 18.91 -8.16
CA PHE A 419 -2.19 17.77 -8.87
C PHE A 419 -3.33 16.81 -9.17
N ASP A 420 -3.28 16.17 -10.34
CA ASP A 420 -4.25 15.14 -10.73
C ASP A 420 -3.96 13.82 -9.98
N ILE A 421 -4.01 12.69 -10.68
CA ILE A 421 -3.74 11.36 -10.10
C ILE A 421 -2.25 11.21 -9.71
N CYS A 422 -1.35 11.85 -10.46
CA CYS A 422 0.09 11.69 -10.35
C CYS A 422 0.72 12.75 -9.43
N HIS A 423 0.57 12.58 -8.11
CA HIS A 423 1.22 13.46 -7.14
C HIS A 423 2.75 13.25 -7.13
N PRO A 424 3.57 14.30 -6.91
CA PRO A 424 5.01 14.13 -6.72
C PRO A 424 5.33 13.31 -5.47
N ALA A 425 6.53 12.72 -5.41
CA ALA A 425 7.07 12.24 -4.14
C ALA A 425 7.17 13.44 -3.17
N ARG A 426 6.85 13.23 -1.89
CA ARG A 426 6.79 14.34 -0.93
C ARG A 426 7.42 14.01 0.40
N VAL A 427 8.28 14.92 0.86
CA VAL A 427 8.79 14.93 2.23
C VAL A 427 8.10 16.08 2.96
N CYS A 428 7.28 15.76 3.96
CA CYS A 428 6.53 16.76 4.73
C CYS A 428 6.91 16.67 6.21
N VAL A 429 7.49 17.74 6.77
CA VAL A 429 7.96 17.78 8.16
C VAL A 429 7.62 19.09 8.85
N GLU A 430 7.46 19.05 10.18
CA GLU A 430 7.36 20.26 10.99
C GLU A 430 8.75 20.88 11.12
N SER A 431 8.86 22.20 10.94
CA SER A 431 10.11 22.93 11.07
C SER A 431 9.94 24.26 11.78
N SER A 432 11.02 24.77 12.37
CA SER A 432 11.06 26.06 13.05
C SER A 432 11.10 27.21 12.04
N LEU A 433 9.96 27.54 11.46
CA LEU A 433 9.78 28.65 10.53
C LEU A 433 9.44 29.97 11.27
N PRO A 434 9.77 31.14 10.67
CA PRO A 434 9.33 32.45 11.15
C PRO A 434 7.82 32.52 11.44
N ALA A 435 7.42 33.37 12.37
CA ALA A 435 6.06 33.35 12.91
C ALA A 435 4.96 33.69 11.90
N ASP A 436 5.31 34.48 10.88
CA ASP A 436 4.48 34.90 9.76
C ASP A 436 4.45 33.89 8.62
N ILE A 437 5.32 32.88 8.61
CA ILE A 437 5.38 31.86 7.54
C ILE A 437 4.59 30.63 7.96
N LEU A 438 3.59 30.27 7.15
CA LEU A 438 2.77 29.07 7.34
C LEU A 438 3.54 27.80 6.94
N PHE A 439 4.10 27.79 5.74
CA PHE A 439 4.97 26.74 5.24
C PHE A 439 5.97 27.28 4.23
N ARG A 440 7.04 26.50 4.01
CA ARG A 440 8.01 26.68 2.93
C ARG A 440 8.08 25.41 2.08
N MET A 441 8.23 25.57 0.78
CA MET A 441 8.25 24.48 -0.18
C MET A 441 9.39 24.63 -1.19
N ASP A 442 10.06 23.52 -1.48
CA ASP A 442 11.03 23.38 -2.56
C ASP A 442 10.57 22.24 -3.47
N CYS A 443 10.65 22.45 -4.79
CA CYS A 443 10.20 21.52 -5.82
C CYS A 443 11.37 21.13 -6.71
N LEU A 444 11.55 19.83 -6.92
CA LEU A 444 12.39 19.28 -7.99
C LEU A 444 11.50 18.97 -9.19
N ILE A 445 11.89 19.50 -10.33
CA ILE A 445 11.24 19.31 -11.62
C ILE A 445 12.17 18.49 -12.50
N HIS A 446 11.56 17.63 -13.32
CA HIS A 446 12.24 16.96 -14.41
C HIS A 446 11.54 17.33 -15.72
N GLN A 447 12.23 18.00 -16.62
CA GLN A 447 11.77 18.26 -17.97
C GLN A 447 12.21 17.10 -18.86
N ARG A 448 11.23 16.48 -19.52
CA ARG A 448 11.54 15.46 -20.52
C ARG A 448 12.24 16.15 -21.71
N PRO A 449 13.43 15.68 -22.14
CA PRO A 449 14.03 16.22 -23.34
C PRO A 449 13.13 15.93 -24.56
N VAL A 450 12.86 16.95 -25.35
CA VAL A 450 12.13 16.80 -26.62
C VAL A 450 13.10 16.19 -27.63
N VAL A 451 13.02 14.88 -27.85
CA VAL A 451 13.80 14.18 -28.88
C VAL A 451 12.87 13.39 -29.80
N THR A 452 13.24 13.36 -31.08
CA THR A 452 12.53 12.84 -32.26
C THR A 452 11.92 11.44 -32.10
N ALA A 453 10.84 11.20 -32.84
CA ALA A 453 9.81 10.16 -32.74
C ALA A 453 10.24 8.66 -32.64
N ASP A 454 11.52 8.33 -32.57
CA ASP A 454 12.03 6.95 -32.66
C ASP A 454 12.63 6.40 -31.36
N ALA A 455 12.64 7.16 -30.26
CA ALA A 455 13.12 6.66 -28.96
C ALA A 455 11.97 6.01 -28.17
N ILE A 456 12.11 4.71 -27.86
CA ILE A 456 11.23 4.00 -26.92
C ILE A 456 11.31 4.72 -25.56
N HIS A 457 10.22 5.42 -25.20
CA HIS A 457 10.18 6.22 -23.99
C HIS A 457 10.12 5.32 -22.74
N SER A 458 11.04 5.53 -21.79
CA SER A 458 10.80 5.12 -20.39
C SER A 458 9.80 6.09 -19.79
N GLU A 459 8.54 5.69 -19.70
CA GLU A 459 7.51 6.42 -18.98
C GLU A 459 7.92 6.61 -17.49
N ARG A 460 7.50 7.71 -16.86
CA ARG A 460 7.70 7.87 -15.41
C ARG A 460 6.92 6.79 -14.69
N GLU A 461 7.57 6.09 -13.78
CA GLU A 461 6.90 5.09 -12.96
C GLU A 461 6.57 5.71 -11.61
N ILE A 462 5.33 5.54 -11.16
CA ILE A 462 4.82 6.16 -9.94
C ILE A 462 4.29 5.06 -9.04
N MET A 463 4.74 5.06 -7.79
CA MET A 463 4.17 4.23 -6.75
C MET A 463 3.31 5.09 -5.85
N HIS A 464 2.01 4.83 -5.93
CA HIS A 464 1.00 5.48 -5.12
C HIS A 464 0.17 4.40 -4.42
N VAL A 465 0.22 4.39 -3.08
CA VAL A 465 -0.47 3.40 -2.25
C VAL A 465 -1.53 4.12 -1.42
N GLN A 466 -2.80 3.83 -1.69
CA GLN A 466 -3.94 4.38 -0.93
C GLN A 466 -4.62 3.33 -0.07
N SER A 467 -4.45 2.05 -0.42
CA SER A 467 -4.96 0.91 0.31
C SER A 467 -4.18 0.61 1.58
N ILE A 468 -4.89 0.21 2.63
CA ILE A 468 -4.28 -0.35 3.84
C ILE A 468 -3.86 -1.80 3.51
N SER A 469 -2.61 -2.14 3.82
CA SER A 469 -2.02 -3.45 3.52
C SER A 469 -1.10 -3.93 4.65
N HIS A 470 -0.57 -5.15 4.53
CA HIS A 470 0.53 -5.61 5.39
C HIS A 470 1.92 -5.22 4.88
N TRP A 471 2.03 -4.68 3.66
CA TRP A 471 3.31 -4.43 2.99
C TRP A 471 3.89 -3.04 3.26
N ALA A 472 3.12 -1.98 2.98
CA ALA A 472 3.56 -0.60 3.18
C ALA A 472 2.43 0.29 3.71
N PRO A 473 2.76 1.36 4.46
CA PRO A 473 1.77 2.32 4.92
C PRO A 473 1.09 3.03 3.74
N ALA A 474 -0.23 3.18 3.85
CA ALA A 474 -1.01 4.00 2.94
C ALA A 474 -0.62 5.49 3.04
N ASN A 475 -0.83 6.24 1.96
CA ASN A 475 -0.59 7.67 1.96
C ASN A 475 -1.52 8.41 2.93
N ILE A 476 -0.93 9.17 3.86
CA ILE A 476 -1.66 10.02 4.82
C ILE A 476 -1.95 11.44 4.26
N GLY A 477 -1.62 11.68 3.00
CA GLY A 477 -1.81 12.96 2.32
C GLY A 477 -1.57 12.86 0.81
N PRO A 478 -1.68 13.97 0.07
CA PRO A 478 -1.56 14.00 -1.38
C PRO A 478 -0.09 13.93 -1.82
N TYR A 479 0.47 12.72 -1.91
CA TYR A 479 1.80 12.44 -2.43
C TYR A 479 1.87 11.00 -2.95
N SER A 480 2.90 10.70 -3.74
CA SER A 480 3.24 9.32 -4.14
C SER A 480 4.41 8.81 -3.29
N GLN A 481 4.44 7.53 -2.90
CA GLN A 481 5.53 6.92 -2.13
C GLN A 481 6.87 7.05 -2.86
N ALA A 482 6.87 6.89 -4.18
CA ALA A 482 8.06 7.10 -5.01
C ALA A 482 7.72 7.46 -6.44
N ILE A 483 8.66 8.14 -7.10
CA ILE A 483 8.66 8.42 -8.53
C ILE A 483 9.99 7.98 -9.12
N LYS A 484 9.94 7.16 -10.17
CA LYS A 484 11.10 6.77 -10.96
C LYS A 484 11.11 7.49 -12.30
N VAL A 485 12.23 8.08 -12.62
CA VAL A 485 12.43 8.94 -13.79
C VAL A 485 13.52 8.32 -14.67
N GLU A 486 13.24 8.22 -15.98
CA GLU A 486 14.17 7.72 -17.01
C GLU A 486 14.72 6.31 -16.75
N GLY A 487 14.04 5.51 -15.93
CA GLY A 487 14.50 4.15 -15.62
C GLY A 487 15.64 4.08 -14.59
N GLU A 488 16.25 5.21 -14.22
CA GLU A 488 17.51 5.25 -13.47
C GLU A 488 17.36 5.80 -12.04
N LEU A 489 16.66 6.93 -11.88
CA LEU A 489 16.59 7.64 -10.60
C LEU A 489 15.24 7.44 -9.92
N ILE A 490 15.27 7.04 -8.65
CA ILE A 490 14.08 6.85 -7.80
C ILE A 490 14.08 7.93 -6.72
N PHE A 491 13.03 8.76 -6.71
CA PHE A 491 12.77 9.76 -5.69
C PHE A 491 11.73 9.21 -4.71
N CYS A 492 12.12 9.01 -3.46
CA CYS A 492 11.22 8.50 -2.41
C CYS A 492 10.62 9.64 -1.58
N ALA A 493 9.35 9.49 -1.22
CA ALA A 493 8.70 10.30 -0.21
C ALA A 493 9.25 9.98 1.20
N GLY A 494 8.92 10.84 2.17
CA GLY A 494 9.26 10.60 3.57
C GLY A 494 8.62 9.31 4.09
N GLN A 495 9.43 8.42 4.65
CA GLN A 495 8.96 7.15 5.23
C GLN A 495 8.87 7.27 6.75
N ILE A 496 7.67 7.11 7.30
CA ILE A 496 7.36 7.19 8.73
C ILE A 496 7.16 5.78 9.26
N ALA A 497 7.50 5.55 10.53
CA ALA A 497 7.42 4.25 11.20
C ALA A 497 5.98 3.80 11.53
N LEU A 498 5.06 3.88 10.58
CA LEU A 498 3.70 3.38 10.73
C LEU A 498 3.69 1.87 10.53
N VAL A 499 2.92 1.17 11.36
CA VAL A 499 2.56 -0.23 11.17
C VAL A 499 1.55 -0.27 10.02
N PRO A 500 1.88 -0.86 8.84
CA PRO A 500 1.08 -0.72 7.62
C PRO A 500 -0.41 -1.02 7.77
N CYS A 501 -0.75 -2.08 8.50
CA CYS A 501 -2.13 -2.56 8.58
C CYS A 501 -3.02 -1.78 9.55
N THR A 502 -2.43 -1.05 10.52
CA THR A 502 -3.17 -0.25 11.50
C THR A 502 -3.00 1.24 11.27
N MET A 503 -2.02 1.63 10.45
CA MET A 503 -1.59 3.01 10.27
C MET A 503 -1.17 3.70 11.58
N GLN A 504 -0.88 2.93 12.63
CA GLN A 504 -0.40 3.44 13.91
C GLN A 504 1.12 3.55 13.94
N LEU A 505 1.66 4.52 14.68
CA LEU A 505 3.12 4.58 14.90
C LEU A 505 3.55 3.35 15.68
N VAL A 506 4.68 2.75 15.27
CA VAL A 506 5.23 1.56 15.92
C VAL A 506 5.53 1.81 17.40
N THR A 507 5.28 0.80 18.24
CA THR A 507 5.66 0.82 19.66
C THR A 507 7.14 0.45 19.84
N GLY A 508 7.76 0.81 20.96
CA GLY A 508 9.20 0.57 21.20
C GLY A 508 10.10 1.79 21.03
N GLY A 509 9.52 2.95 20.68
CA GLY A 509 10.22 4.24 20.64
C GLY A 509 11.23 4.34 19.49
N ILE A 510 12.21 5.24 19.65
CA ILE A 510 13.08 5.69 18.54
C ILE A 510 13.85 4.56 17.82
N LEU A 511 14.21 3.49 18.54
CA LEU A 511 14.91 2.35 17.93
C LEU A 511 13.99 1.62 16.95
N ALA A 512 12.79 1.25 17.39
CA ALA A 512 11.78 0.62 16.55
C ALA A 512 11.33 1.55 15.42
N GLU A 513 11.16 2.84 15.71
CA GLU A 513 10.77 3.83 14.70
C GLU A 513 11.81 3.94 13.57
N ALA A 514 13.09 4.05 13.91
CA ALA A 514 14.16 4.13 12.93
C ALA A 514 14.31 2.82 12.12
N GLU A 515 14.11 1.66 12.75
CA GLU A 515 14.14 0.38 12.05
C GLU A 515 12.99 0.21 11.06
N VAL A 516 11.76 0.48 11.49
CA VAL A 516 10.57 0.34 10.65
C VAL A 516 10.58 1.35 9.51
N SER A 517 10.95 2.61 9.75
CA SER A 517 11.05 3.62 8.69
C SER A 517 12.07 3.24 7.60
N LEU A 518 13.23 2.67 7.97
CA LEU A 518 14.21 2.19 7.00
C LEU A 518 13.78 0.91 6.27
N ASN A 519 13.04 0.02 6.94
CA ASN A 519 12.43 -1.12 6.26
C ASN A 519 11.42 -0.66 5.20
N HIS A 520 10.63 0.38 5.46
CA HIS A 520 9.73 0.96 4.45
C HIS A 520 10.49 1.55 3.26
N VAL A 521 11.61 2.26 3.50
CA VAL A 521 12.48 2.72 2.40
C VAL A 521 12.96 1.54 1.56
N LYS A 522 13.45 0.47 2.20
CA LYS A 522 13.90 -0.75 1.50
C LYS A 522 12.77 -1.35 0.66
N ASN A 523 11.57 -1.48 1.23
CA ASN A 523 10.42 -2.07 0.54
C ASN A 523 10.03 -1.24 -0.69
N VAL A 524 9.98 0.09 -0.56
CA VAL A 524 9.68 1.00 -1.67
C VAL A 524 10.74 0.91 -2.78
N LEU A 525 12.03 0.88 -2.43
CA LEU A 525 13.11 0.76 -3.42
C LEU A 525 13.03 -0.55 -4.20
N GLU A 526 12.89 -1.67 -3.50
CA GLU A 526 12.79 -3.01 -4.10
C GLU A 526 11.57 -3.12 -5.03
N ALA A 527 10.45 -2.52 -4.63
CA ALA A 527 9.23 -2.53 -5.42
C ALA A 527 9.26 -1.60 -6.64
N MET A 528 10.05 -0.52 -6.61
CA MET A 528 10.25 0.38 -7.75
C MET A 528 11.23 -0.19 -8.79
N ASN A 529 12.22 -0.97 -8.34
CA ASN A 529 13.18 -1.62 -9.21
C ASN A 529 13.82 -2.81 -8.48
N HIS A 530 13.57 -4.02 -8.98
CA HIS A 530 14.03 -5.26 -8.36
C HIS A 530 15.54 -5.25 -8.12
N GLY A 531 15.98 -5.68 -6.93
CA GLY A 531 17.38 -5.64 -6.50
C GLY A 531 17.87 -4.28 -6.01
N THR A 532 17.04 -3.24 -5.99
CA THR A 532 17.43 -1.93 -5.46
C THR A 532 17.38 -1.91 -3.95
N THR A 533 18.56 -1.96 -3.34
CA THR A 533 18.74 -1.92 -1.88
C THR A 533 19.16 -0.55 -1.33
N LEU A 534 19.37 -0.45 -0.01
CA LEU A 534 19.81 0.79 0.64
C LEU A 534 21.24 1.21 0.21
N HIS A 535 22.04 0.29 -0.33
CA HIS A 535 23.36 0.61 -0.89
C HIS A 535 23.32 1.52 -2.12
N HIS A 536 22.20 1.53 -2.85
CA HIS A 536 22.04 2.36 -4.04
C HIS A 536 21.53 3.78 -3.70
N VAL A 537 21.27 4.07 -2.43
CA VAL A 537 20.79 5.40 -2.00
C VAL A 537 21.93 6.42 -2.14
N LEU A 538 21.74 7.38 -3.05
CA LEU A 538 22.70 8.47 -3.30
C LEU A 538 22.67 9.53 -2.20
N ILE A 539 21.48 9.91 -1.75
CA ILE A 539 21.24 10.93 -0.72
C ILE A 539 20.10 10.46 0.18
N ALA A 540 20.32 10.50 1.49
CA ALA A 540 19.28 10.24 2.50
C ALA A 540 19.14 11.46 3.41
N SER A 541 17.92 11.96 3.58
CA SER A 541 17.59 13.00 4.56
C SER A 541 16.84 12.36 5.74
N CYS A 542 17.47 12.33 6.91
CA CYS A 542 16.87 11.79 8.13
C CYS A 542 16.43 12.94 9.06
N TYR A 543 15.15 12.98 9.40
CA TYR A 543 14.58 13.95 10.33
C TYR A 543 14.34 13.28 11.68
N VAL A 544 14.86 13.89 12.74
CA VAL A 544 14.70 13.39 14.11
C VAL A 544 13.98 14.42 14.98
N THR A 545 13.16 13.94 15.91
CA THR A 545 12.39 14.78 16.83
C THR A 545 13.26 15.45 17.90
N HIS A 546 14.45 14.92 18.17
CA HIS A 546 15.39 15.45 19.14
C HIS A 546 16.84 15.15 18.71
N TYR A 547 17.77 16.07 18.97
CA TYR A 547 19.18 15.92 18.56
C TYR A 547 19.85 14.68 19.18
N SER A 548 19.40 14.25 20.36
CA SER A 548 19.90 13.03 20.99
C SER A 548 19.60 11.78 20.18
N HIS A 549 18.66 11.79 19.23
CA HIS A 549 18.33 10.63 18.41
C HIS A 549 19.23 10.46 17.18
N ILE A 550 20.10 11.43 16.87
CA ILE A 550 20.98 11.40 15.69
C ILE A 550 21.88 10.16 15.71
N HIS A 551 22.48 9.84 16.87
CA HIS A 551 23.35 8.67 16.98
C HIS A 551 22.60 7.35 16.78
N VAL A 552 21.35 7.27 17.27
CA VAL A 552 20.48 6.11 17.08
C VAL A 552 20.18 5.91 15.60
N ALA A 553 19.71 6.95 14.92
CA ALA A 553 19.41 6.89 13.49
C ALA A 553 20.64 6.47 12.66
N ASN A 554 21.81 7.05 12.95
CA ASN A 554 23.05 6.68 12.26
C ASN A 554 23.44 5.22 12.54
N SER A 555 23.36 4.76 13.79
CA SER A 555 23.70 3.38 14.14
C SER A 555 22.84 2.35 13.42
N ILE A 556 21.53 2.59 13.30
CA ILE A 556 20.60 1.69 12.61
C ILE A 556 20.84 1.72 11.10
N TRP A 557 21.10 2.90 10.51
CA TRP A 557 21.48 3.01 9.11
C TRP A 557 22.72 2.16 8.79
N GLN A 558 23.78 2.29 9.59
CA GLN A 558 25.01 1.51 9.39
C GLN A 558 24.77 0.00 9.57
N ARG A 559 23.97 -0.39 10.57
CA ARG A 559 23.59 -1.80 10.77
C ARG A 559 22.84 -2.36 9.56
N LYS A 560 21.82 -1.67 9.07
CA LYS A 560 21.02 -2.09 7.90
C LYS A 560 21.88 -2.22 6.64
N LEU A 561 22.83 -1.30 6.43
CA LEU A 561 23.80 -1.41 5.35
C LEU A 561 24.73 -2.63 5.52
N LYS A 562 25.13 -2.97 6.75
CA LYS A 562 25.97 -4.16 6.98
C LYS A 562 25.22 -5.46 6.73
N GLU A 563 24.00 -5.60 7.26
CA GLU A 563 23.13 -6.76 7.07
C GLU A 563 22.92 -7.07 5.58
N GLN A 564 22.71 -6.03 4.75
CA GLN A 564 22.52 -6.20 3.31
C GLN A 564 23.79 -6.70 2.59
N ARG A 565 24.99 -6.23 2.97
CA ARG A 565 26.25 -6.76 2.40
C ARG A 565 26.45 -8.23 2.75
N GLU A 566 26.08 -8.63 3.96
CA GLU A 566 26.23 -10.01 4.42
C GLU A 566 25.28 -10.94 3.65
N MET A 567 24.03 -10.53 3.43
CA MET A 567 23.09 -11.26 2.57
C MET A 567 23.58 -11.39 1.13
N GLN A 568 24.23 -10.36 0.57
CA GLN A 568 24.80 -10.40 -0.78
C GLN A 568 26.06 -11.27 -0.89
N ARG A 569 26.90 -11.34 0.16
CA ARG A 569 28.17 -12.08 0.17
C ARG A 569 28.00 -13.56 0.47
N ASN A 570 27.03 -13.91 1.31
CA ASN A 570 26.63 -15.28 1.58
C ASN A 570 25.20 -15.48 1.07
N PRO A 571 25.00 -15.74 -0.24
CA PRO A 571 23.71 -16.21 -0.75
C PRO A 571 23.39 -17.65 -0.28
N VAL A 572 23.91 -18.09 0.87
CA VAL A 572 23.77 -19.44 1.41
C VAL A 572 22.34 -19.61 1.93
N VAL A 573 21.55 -20.36 1.17
CA VAL A 573 20.42 -21.19 1.62
C VAL A 573 19.37 -20.43 2.44
N TYR A 574 18.85 -19.37 1.84
CA TYR A 574 17.44 -19.03 1.99
C TYR A 574 16.84 -19.01 0.58
N GLN A 575 16.77 -20.20 -0.04
CA GLN A 575 15.64 -20.48 -0.93
C GLN A 575 14.39 -20.48 -0.04
N ILE A 576 13.84 -19.29 0.21
CA ILE A 576 12.54 -19.09 0.87
C ILE A 576 11.49 -18.97 -0.21
#